data_AF-A0A382XED7-F1
#
_entry.id   AF-A0A382XED7-F1
#
_cell.length_a   1.000
_cell.length_b   1.000
_cell.length_c   1.000
_cell.angle_alpha   90.00
_cell.angle_beta   90.00
_cell.angle_gamma   90.00
#
_symmetry.space_group_name_H-M   'P 1'
#
loop_
_entity.id
_entity.type
_entity.pdbx_description
1 polymer ?
#
loop_
_entity_poly.entity_id
_entity_poly.type
_entity_poly.pdbx_seq_one_letter_code
_entity_poly.pdbx_strand_id
1 'polypeptide(L)'
;MACHGSSRTDYQPGHLLRSIFPAENGHPILRAGTRVTTHNSPYGERWGGWYVSGRGGEIQHMGNALAKEAEDGTIQLYKRSSSETDLTDFFDTDYYLSPHSDIVAMMVQDHQVQMHNFLALANYQTRYALYDQQIIDKALGNDSGEMRASTKRRIANAGDKLLKYMLFLEEAQLAGGVKGTTDFAKKFSGRGPQDAKKRSLYQLDLKTRLLKYKCSYLIYSDAFDNLPVPMKEYLYRKLWDVLNGRDEDEAFVTLQS
;
A
#
# COMPACT_ATOMS: atom_id res chain seq x y z
N MET A 1 23.99 1.85 -0.90
CA MET A 1 22.93 1.16 -1.66
C MET A 1 21.99 0.42 -0.71
N ALA A 2 21.13 1.13 0.03
CA ALA A 2 20.22 0.53 1.01
C ALA A 2 18.79 1.07 0.93
N CYS A 3 18.41 1.68 -0.21
CA CYS A 3 17.06 2.20 -0.39
C CYS A 3 16.04 1.11 -0.75
N HIS A 4 16.45 0.00 -1.37
CA HIS A 4 15.48 -0.99 -1.87
C HIS A 4 15.38 -2.27 -1.04
N GLY A 5 16.25 -2.49 -0.04
CA GLY A 5 16.24 -3.70 0.81
C GLY A 5 16.58 -3.34 2.26
N SER A 6 15.71 -2.56 2.90
CA SER A 6 15.92 -2.10 4.28
C SER A 6 14.78 -2.55 5.19
N SER A 7 14.84 -2.22 6.47
CA SER A 7 13.71 -2.41 7.39
C SER A 7 12.40 -1.82 6.89
N ARG A 8 12.46 -0.82 6.00
CA ARG A 8 11.29 -0.15 5.40
C ARG A 8 10.62 -0.96 4.29
N THR A 9 11.25 -2.04 3.82
CA THR A 9 10.74 -2.97 2.80
C THR A 9 10.76 -4.41 3.30
N ASP A 10 10.70 -4.61 4.63
CA ASP A 10 10.83 -5.92 5.27
C ASP A 10 12.11 -6.68 4.84
N TYR A 11 13.18 -5.93 4.57
CA TYR A 11 14.48 -6.41 4.10
C TYR A 11 14.41 -7.19 2.77
N GLN A 12 13.34 -7.01 1.99
CA GLN A 12 13.25 -7.51 0.62
C GLN A 12 13.39 -6.35 -0.38
N PRO A 13 13.88 -6.61 -1.61
CA PRO A 13 13.76 -5.68 -2.73
C PRO A 13 12.32 -5.16 -2.86
N GLY A 14 12.14 -3.86 -2.68
CA GLY A 14 10.81 -3.24 -2.64
C GLY A 14 10.77 -1.78 -3.07
N HIS A 15 9.57 -1.33 -3.34
CA HIS A 15 9.23 0.06 -3.63
C HIS A 15 9.14 0.86 -2.33
N LEU A 16 9.50 2.15 -2.40
CA LEU A 16 9.41 3.07 -1.28
C LEU A 16 8.59 4.29 -1.67
N LEU A 17 7.56 4.58 -0.87
CA LEU A 17 6.83 5.84 -0.90
C LEU A 17 6.99 6.51 0.47
N ARG A 18 7.56 7.71 0.49
CA ARG A 18 7.91 8.41 1.75
C ARG A 18 7.25 9.77 1.80
N SER A 19 6.78 10.08 3.00
CA SER A 19 6.37 11.41 3.41
C SER A 19 7.46 12.03 4.28
N ILE A 20 7.85 13.26 3.98
CA ILE A 20 8.94 13.99 4.63
C ILE A 20 8.46 15.35 5.12
N PHE A 21 9.29 16.04 5.90
CA PHE A 21 9.09 17.45 6.26
C PHE A 21 9.97 18.33 5.38
N PRO A 22 9.48 18.85 4.24
CA PRO A 22 10.30 19.62 3.30
C PRO A 22 10.49 21.06 3.81
N ALA A 23 11.74 21.49 3.98
CA ALA A 23 12.06 22.88 4.26
C ALA A 23 11.88 23.76 3.01
N GLU A 24 11.89 25.09 3.19
CA GLU A 24 11.71 26.04 2.09
C GLU A 24 12.75 25.94 0.97
N ASN A 25 13.94 25.44 1.31
CA ASN A 25 15.02 25.20 0.35
C ASN A 25 14.86 23.88 -0.43
N GLY A 26 13.74 23.16 -0.24
CA GLY A 26 13.44 21.88 -0.88
C GLY A 26 14.12 20.67 -0.24
N HIS A 27 14.96 20.86 0.79
CA HIS A 27 15.60 19.76 1.50
C HIS A 27 14.72 19.21 2.64
N PRO A 28 14.80 17.92 2.97
CA PRO A 28 14.12 17.38 4.13
C PRO A 28 14.74 17.88 5.45
N ILE A 29 13.91 18.25 6.42
CA ILE A 29 14.34 18.45 7.80
C ILE A 29 14.61 17.07 8.42
N LEU A 30 15.87 16.63 8.36
CA LEU A 30 16.25 15.25 8.73
C LEU A 30 15.88 14.87 10.17
N ARG A 31 15.98 15.81 11.12
CA ARG A 31 15.64 15.57 12.54
C ARG A 31 14.15 15.28 12.77
N ALA A 32 13.28 15.74 11.88
CA ALA A 32 11.84 15.46 11.93
C ALA A 32 11.51 14.01 11.53
N GLY A 33 12.51 13.29 11.00
CA GLY A 33 12.35 11.95 10.47
C GLY A 33 11.52 11.92 9.20
N THR A 34 11.06 10.73 8.85
CA THR A 34 10.24 10.49 7.65
C THR A 34 9.25 9.38 7.93
N ARG A 35 8.13 9.34 7.20
CA ARG A 35 7.10 8.32 7.33
C ARG A 35 7.01 7.48 6.06
N VAL A 36 6.76 6.17 6.21
CA VAL A 36 6.38 5.32 5.07
C VAL A 36 4.89 5.56 4.81
N THR A 37 4.53 5.76 3.55
CA THR A 37 3.14 6.01 3.16
C THR A 37 2.53 4.73 2.59
N THR A 38 1.45 4.26 3.24
CA THR A 38 0.65 3.11 2.85
C THR A 38 -0.82 3.44 3.09
N HIS A 39 -1.75 2.56 2.68
CA HIS A 39 -3.17 2.76 3.02
C HIS A 39 -3.51 2.69 4.53
N ASN A 40 -2.61 2.19 5.40
CA ASN A 40 -2.80 2.15 6.86
C ASN A 40 -2.30 3.43 7.55
N SER A 41 -1.42 4.19 6.89
CA SER A 41 -0.84 5.40 7.47
C SER A 41 -1.94 6.45 7.70
N PRO A 42 -2.01 7.13 8.86
CA PRO A 42 -2.96 8.23 9.04
C PRO A 42 -2.78 9.30 7.95
N TYR A 43 -3.86 9.86 7.39
CA TYR A 43 -3.76 10.85 6.31
C TYR A 43 -2.86 12.04 6.67
N GLY A 44 -2.90 12.48 7.94
CA GLY A 44 -2.09 13.59 8.46
C GLY A 44 -0.58 13.37 8.37
N GLU A 45 -0.14 12.13 8.15
CA GLU A 45 1.28 11.78 7.99
C GLU A 45 1.68 11.56 6.53
N ARG A 46 0.75 11.67 5.56
CA ARG A 46 0.99 11.31 4.16
C ARG A 46 1.43 12.50 3.29
N TRP A 47 2.21 12.18 2.26
CA TRP A 47 2.52 13.03 1.10
C TRP A 47 3.33 14.31 1.36
N GLY A 48 4.03 14.40 2.48
CA GLY A 48 4.94 15.51 2.73
C GLY A 48 6.11 15.49 1.74
N GLY A 49 6.39 16.63 1.10
CA GLY A 49 7.34 16.73 -0.02
C GLY A 49 6.75 16.37 -1.38
N TRP A 50 5.45 16.09 -1.46
CA TRP A 50 4.74 15.84 -2.72
C TRP A 50 3.81 17.01 -3.05
N TYR A 51 3.70 17.29 -4.34
CA TYR A 51 2.56 18.04 -4.86
C TYR A 51 1.34 17.12 -4.89
N VAL A 52 0.20 17.60 -4.39
CA VAL A 52 -1.08 16.87 -4.33
C VAL A 52 -2.19 17.81 -4.76
N SER A 53 -2.99 17.37 -5.73
CA SER A 53 -4.12 18.11 -6.28
C SER A 53 -5.41 17.33 -6.08
N GLY A 54 -6.50 18.02 -5.75
CA GLY A 54 -7.77 17.39 -5.40
C GLY A 54 -8.38 18.02 -4.17
N ARG A 55 -9.50 17.46 -3.71
CA ARG A 55 -10.18 17.88 -2.48
C ARG A 55 -10.24 16.70 -1.53
N GLY A 56 -9.71 16.90 -0.32
CA GLY A 56 -9.58 15.88 0.73
C GLY A 56 -10.78 15.71 1.67
N GLY A 57 -11.89 16.42 1.48
CA GLY A 57 -12.99 16.40 2.46
C GLY A 57 -12.50 16.90 3.82
N GLU A 58 -12.58 16.05 4.85
CA GLU A 58 -12.10 16.36 6.21
C GLU A 58 -10.68 15.83 6.48
N ILE A 59 -10.07 15.09 5.55
CA ILE A 59 -8.73 14.56 5.77
C ILE A 59 -7.70 15.68 5.72
N GLN A 60 -6.84 15.73 6.75
CA GLN A 60 -5.64 16.53 6.73
C GLN A 60 -4.48 15.70 6.21
N HIS A 61 -3.58 16.30 5.42
CA HIS A 61 -2.39 15.65 4.89
C HIS A 61 -1.24 16.65 4.72
N MET A 62 -0.02 16.15 4.54
CA MET A 62 1.19 16.96 4.41
C MET A 62 1.50 17.38 2.96
N GLY A 63 0.74 16.89 1.97
CA GLY A 63 0.85 17.36 0.58
C GLY A 63 0.76 18.88 0.46
N ASN A 64 1.58 19.46 -0.41
CA ASN A 64 1.76 20.91 -0.63
C ASN A 64 2.25 21.71 0.59
N ALA A 65 2.53 21.07 1.72
CA ALA A 65 3.03 21.75 2.91
C ALA A 65 4.56 21.87 2.87
N LEU A 66 5.05 22.99 3.40
CA LEU A 66 6.43 23.19 3.82
C LEU A 66 6.52 23.05 5.34
N ALA A 67 7.71 22.75 5.82
CA ALA A 67 8.05 22.63 7.22
C ALA A 67 9.10 23.68 7.59
N LYS A 68 8.94 24.27 8.77
CA LYS A 68 9.97 25.07 9.42
C LYS A 68 10.20 24.57 10.83
N GLU A 69 11.40 24.75 11.33
CA GLU A 69 11.70 24.53 12.73
C GLU A 69 11.48 25.83 13.51
N ALA A 70 10.72 25.75 14.59
CA ALA A 70 10.53 26.84 15.51
C ALA A 70 11.69 26.95 16.51
N GLU A 71 11.78 28.07 17.23
CA GLU A 71 12.85 28.31 18.21
C GLU A 71 12.88 27.28 19.35
N ASP A 72 11.73 26.68 19.67
CA ASP A 72 11.59 25.62 20.67
C ASP A 72 11.94 24.21 20.14
N GLY A 73 12.37 24.10 18.87
CA GLY A 73 12.71 22.85 18.20
C GLY A 73 11.51 22.08 17.66
N THR A 74 10.29 22.62 17.77
CA THR A 74 9.10 21.99 17.16
C THR A 74 9.09 22.17 15.65
N ILE A 75 8.54 21.17 14.94
CA ILE A 75 8.39 21.23 13.48
C ILE A 75 6.98 21.71 13.15
N GLN A 76 6.89 22.86 12.51
CA GLN A 76 5.64 23.49 12.11
C GLN A 76 5.42 23.31 10.61
N LEU A 77 4.28 22.71 10.24
CA LEU A 77 3.83 22.60 8.86
C LEU A 77 2.98 23.83 8.48
N TYR A 78 3.18 24.34 7.28
CA TYR A 78 2.38 25.42 6.71
C TYR A 78 2.29 25.30 5.18
N LYS A 79 1.23 25.86 4.59
CA LYS A 79 1.05 25.91 3.13
C LYS A 79 1.28 27.32 2.63
N ARG A 80 2.03 27.50 1.52
CA ARG A 80 2.32 28.83 0.93
C ARG A 80 1.12 29.42 0.17
N SER A 81 0.29 28.57 -0.43
CA SER A 81 -0.90 29.00 -1.15
C SER A 81 -2.08 28.07 -0.87
N SER A 82 -3.28 28.58 -1.11
CA SER A 82 -4.53 27.82 -1.08
C SER A 82 -4.88 27.17 -2.43
N SER A 83 -4.18 27.52 -3.51
CA SER A 83 -4.40 26.93 -4.83
C SER A 83 -3.70 25.58 -4.93
N GLU A 84 -4.37 24.54 -4.46
CA GLU A 84 -3.88 23.15 -4.50
C GLU A 84 -3.98 22.52 -5.91
N THR A 85 -4.49 23.26 -6.90
CA THR A 85 -4.92 22.69 -8.19
C THR A 85 -4.29 23.33 -9.43
N ASP A 86 -3.55 24.43 -9.28
CA ASP A 86 -2.94 25.13 -10.39
C ASP A 86 -1.48 25.50 -10.08
N LEU A 87 -0.59 25.22 -11.03
CA LEU A 87 0.85 25.42 -10.92
C LEU A 87 1.40 26.44 -11.94
N THR A 88 0.57 26.99 -12.83
CA THR A 88 1.04 27.88 -13.91
C THR A 88 1.71 29.15 -13.39
N ASP A 89 1.39 29.57 -12.16
CA ASP A 89 2.02 30.71 -11.50
C ASP A 89 3.46 30.42 -11.03
N PHE A 90 3.87 29.16 -10.96
CA PHE A 90 5.20 28.75 -10.49
C PHE A 90 6.13 28.36 -11.64
N PHE A 91 5.62 27.70 -12.67
CA PHE A 91 6.38 27.25 -13.83
C PHE A 91 5.46 26.86 -14.99
N ASP A 92 6.05 26.70 -16.18
CA ASP A 92 5.36 26.21 -17.37
C ASP A 92 5.01 24.72 -17.23
N THR A 93 3.72 24.42 -17.08
CA THR A 93 3.22 23.06 -16.85
C THR A 93 3.26 22.18 -18.10
N ASP A 94 3.41 22.75 -19.30
CA ASP A 94 3.34 22.00 -20.57
C ASP A 94 4.56 21.09 -20.77
N TYR A 95 5.63 21.27 -19.99
CA TYR A 95 6.79 20.36 -19.94
C TYR A 95 6.48 19.01 -19.26
N TYR A 96 5.32 18.87 -18.61
CA TYR A 96 4.93 17.66 -17.88
C TYR A 96 3.73 16.97 -18.55
N LEU A 97 3.65 15.64 -18.42
CA LEU A 97 2.56 14.84 -18.99
C LEU A 97 1.17 15.17 -18.40
N SER A 98 1.15 15.79 -17.22
CA SER A 98 -0.05 16.22 -16.51
C SER A 98 0.33 17.35 -15.54
N PRO A 99 -0.46 18.44 -15.45
CA PRO A 99 -0.27 19.46 -14.42
C PRO A 99 -0.77 19.00 -13.04
N HIS A 100 -1.39 17.82 -12.96
CA HIS A 100 -2.02 17.30 -11.75
C HIS A 100 -1.25 16.13 -11.13
N SER A 101 -1.22 16.12 -9.80
CA SER A 101 -0.89 14.96 -8.97
C SER A 101 -2.15 14.57 -8.20
N ASP A 102 -3.03 13.81 -8.85
CA ASP A 102 -4.39 13.57 -8.36
C ASP A 102 -4.39 12.79 -7.03
N ILE A 103 -5.06 13.33 -6.00
CA ILE A 103 -5.14 12.73 -4.66
C ILE A 103 -5.69 11.29 -4.67
N VAL A 104 -6.62 10.97 -5.58
CA VAL A 104 -7.16 9.61 -5.72
C VAL A 104 -6.10 8.70 -6.32
N ALA A 105 -5.35 9.18 -7.31
CA ALA A 105 -4.24 8.42 -7.88
C ALA A 105 -3.14 8.17 -6.85
N MET A 106 -2.82 9.17 -6.02
CA MET A 106 -1.90 9.04 -4.89
C MET A 106 -2.37 7.97 -3.89
N MET A 107 -3.63 7.98 -3.47
CA MET A 107 -4.18 6.94 -2.57
C MET A 107 -4.11 5.53 -3.18
N VAL A 108 -4.37 5.39 -4.48
CA VAL A 108 -4.20 4.11 -5.19
C VAL A 108 -2.73 3.70 -5.21
N GLN A 109 -1.81 4.63 -5.46
CA GLN A 109 -0.37 4.38 -5.44
C GLN A 109 0.14 3.96 -4.05
N ASP A 110 -0.34 4.61 -2.98
CA ASP A 110 -0.03 4.26 -1.58
C ASP A 110 -0.30 2.77 -1.32
N HIS A 111 -1.46 2.27 -1.79
CA HIS A 111 -1.83 0.87 -1.67
C HIS A 111 -1.00 -0.04 -2.59
N GLN A 112 -0.81 0.34 -3.86
CA GLN A 112 -0.08 -0.48 -4.84
C GLN A 112 1.35 -0.77 -4.39
N VAL A 113 2.06 0.25 -3.94
CA VAL A 113 3.46 0.15 -3.52
C VAL A 113 3.63 -0.91 -2.45
N GLN A 114 2.85 -0.82 -1.38
CA GLN A 114 3.01 -1.73 -0.25
C GLN A 114 2.40 -3.11 -0.53
N MET A 115 1.33 -3.21 -1.32
CA MET A 115 0.79 -4.50 -1.76
C MET A 115 1.81 -5.27 -2.60
N HIS A 116 2.51 -4.61 -3.52
CA HIS A 116 3.61 -5.23 -4.27
C HIS A 116 4.78 -5.64 -3.37
N ASN A 117 5.10 -4.84 -2.34
CA ASN A 117 6.11 -5.23 -1.35
C ASN A 117 5.72 -6.51 -0.60
N PHE A 118 4.45 -6.66 -0.20
CA PHE A 118 3.98 -7.89 0.44
C PHE A 118 3.93 -9.08 -0.52
N LEU A 119 3.59 -8.88 -1.79
CA LEU A 119 3.68 -9.92 -2.81
C LEU A 119 5.13 -10.40 -2.99
N ALA A 120 6.09 -9.47 -3.07
CA ALA A 120 7.51 -9.79 -3.14
C ALA A 120 7.98 -10.54 -1.88
N LEU A 121 7.60 -10.06 -0.69
CA LEU A 121 7.91 -10.72 0.58
C LEU A 121 7.39 -12.16 0.61
N ALA A 122 6.12 -12.37 0.25
CA ALA A 122 5.50 -13.69 0.20
C ALA A 122 6.21 -14.62 -0.79
N ASN A 123 6.64 -14.09 -1.95
CA ASN A 123 7.41 -14.82 -2.94
C ASN A 123 8.77 -15.28 -2.38
N TYR A 124 9.58 -14.34 -1.88
CA TYR A 124 10.91 -14.62 -1.35
C TYR A 124 10.88 -15.56 -0.14
N GLN A 125 10.01 -15.28 0.84
CA GLN A 125 9.91 -16.11 2.06
C GLN A 125 9.54 -17.55 1.74
N THR A 126 8.64 -17.76 0.77
CA THR A 126 8.26 -19.11 0.35
C THR A 126 9.42 -19.82 -0.34
N ARG A 127 10.12 -19.15 -1.27
CA ARG A 127 11.27 -19.74 -1.97
C ARG A 127 12.40 -20.10 -1.01
N TYR A 128 12.73 -19.22 -0.07
CA TYR A 128 13.74 -19.50 0.95
C TYR A 128 13.30 -20.65 1.87
N ALA A 129 12.05 -20.68 2.30
CA ALA A 129 11.56 -21.77 3.17
C ALA A 129 11.65 -23.14 2.48
N LEU A 130 11.30 -23.22 1.20
CA LEU A 130 11.40 -24.45 0.41
C LEU A 130 12.86 -24.86 0.19
N TYR A 131 13.73 -23.91 -0.13
CA TYR A 131 15.16 -24.16 -0.33
C TYR A 131 15.84 -24.65 0.95
N ASP A 132 15.59 -23.98 2.08
CA ASP A 132 16.13 -24.39 3.38
C ASP A 132 15.65 -25.79 3.77
N GLN A 133 14.38 -26.11 3.49
CA GLN A 133 13.86 -27.45 3.70
C GLN A 133 14.63 -28.49 2.86
N GLN A 134 14.87 -28.24 1.57
CA GLN A 134 15.60 -29.17 0.70
C GLN A 134 17.01 -29.47 1.24
N ILE A 135 17.70 -28.46 1.78
CA ILE A 135 19.02 -28.65 2.41
C ILE A 135 18.91 -29.55 3.65
N ILE A 136 17.94 -29.29 4.53
CA ILE A 136 17.73 -30.04 5.76
C ILE A 136 17.32 -31.48 5.47
N ASP A 137 16.43 -31.69 4.51
CA ASP A 137 15.96 -33.01 4.06
C ASP A 137 17.13 -33.85 3.55
N LYS A 138 17.98 -33.27 2.70
CA LYS A 138 19.22 -33.90 2.21
C LYS A 138 20.19 -34.24 3.34
N ALA A 139 20.40 -33.31 4.29
CA ALA A 139 21.32 -33.52 5.40
C ALA A 139 20.86 -34.63 6.37
N LEU A 140 19.55 -34.81 6.51
CA LEU A 140 18.95 -35.83 7.39
C LEU A 140 18.60 -37.14 6.67
N GLY A 141 18.85 -37.24 5.37
CA GLY A 141 18.47 -38.40 4.56
C GLY A 141 16.95 -38.64 4.52
N ASN A 142 16.14 -37.57 4.67
CA ASN A 142 14.69 -37.65 4.65
C ASN A 142 14.19 -37.24 3.25
N ASP A 143 13.45 -38.13 2.58
CA ASP A 143 12.84 -37.87 1.26
C ASP A 143 11.31 -38.05 1.28
N SER A 144 10.67 -37.72 2.41
CA SER A 144 9.22 -37.86 2.56
C SER A 144 8.41 -37.06 1.53
N GLY A 145 9.00 -36.06 0.86
CA GLY A 145 8.30 -35.11 -0.01
C GLY A 145 7.32 -34.20 0.74
N GLU A 146 7.12 -34.41 2.05
CA GLU A 146 6.19 -33.65 2.86
C GLU A 146 6.79 -32.31 3.28
N MET A 147 5.98 -31.27 3.23
CA MET A 147 6.39 -29.96 3.72
C MET A 147 6.48 -29.95 5.24
N ARG A 148 7.66 -29.62 5.77
CA ARG A 148 7.93 -29.53 7.22
C ARG A 148 7.06 -28.48 7.88
N ALA A 149 6.74 -28.70 9.16
CA ALA A 149 5.95 -27.75 9.95
C ALA A 149 6.61 -26.34 10.01
N SER A 150 7.95 -26.27 10.10
CA SER A 150 8.69 -25.01 10.08
C SER A 150 8.53 -24.26 8.75
N THR A 151 8.56 -24.97 7.62
CA THR A 151 8.32 -24.44 6.28
C THR A 151 6.89 -23.90 6.15
N LYS A 152 5.89 -24.71 6.54
CA LYS A 152 4.47 -24.31 6.56
C LYS A 152 4.26 -23.02 7.36
N ARG A 153 4.87 -22.91 8.55
CA ARG A 153 4.76 -21.72 9.40
C ARG A 153 5.35 -20.47 8.76
N ARG A 154 6.50 -20.58 8.08
CA ARG A 154 7.13 -19.44 7.39
C ARG A 154 6.25 -18.92 6.24
N ILE A 155 5.67 -19.83 5.47
CA ILE A 155 4.71 -19.51 4.40
C ILE A 155 3.48 -18.84 5.00
N ALA A 156 2.89 -19.42 6.05
CA ALA A 156 1.72 -18.87 6.72
C ALA A 156 1.97 -17.45 7.23
N ASN A 157 3.07 -17.21 7.95
CA ASN A 157 3.39 -15.88 8.48
C ASN A 157 3.50 -14.80 7.40
N ALA A 158 4.07 -15.12 6.23
CA ALA A 158 4.16 -14.17 5.12
C ALA A 158 2.81 -14.02 4.39
N GLY A 159 2.06 -15.11 4.26
CA GLY A 159 0.72 -15.13 3.66
C GLY A 159 -0.29 -14.33 4.48
N ASP A 160 -0.26 -14.44 5.81
CA ASP A 160 -1.13 -13.67 6.71
C ASP A 160 -0.90 -12.16 6.56
N LYS A 161 0.36 -11.71 6.53
CA LYS A 161 0.68 -10.28 6.31
C LYS A 161 0.13 -9.79 4.97
N LEU A 162 0.36 -10.56 3.91
CA LEU A 162 -0.15 -10.25 2.58
C LEU A 162 -1.69 -10.20 2.57
N LEU A 163 -2.36 -11.18 3.18
CA LEU A 163 -3.81 -11.26 3.19
C LEU A 163 -4.45 -10.12 4.00
N LYS A 164 -3.89 -9.78 5.17
CA LYS A 164 -4.36 -8.65 5.99
C LYS A 164 -4.29 -7.34 5.20
N TYR A 165 -3.17 -7.09 4.52
CA TYR A 165 -3.03 -5.91 3.67
C TYR A 165 -3.95 -5.95 2.43
N MET A 166 -4.07 -7.12 1.78
CA MET A 166 -4.92 -7.32 0.62
C MET A 166 -6.39 -7.01 0.92
N LEU A 167 -6.85 -7.33 2.12
CA LEU A 167 -8.24 -7.13 2.54
C LEU A 167 -8.49 -5.78 3.22
N PHE A 168 -7.53 -4.84 3.12
CA PHE A 168 -7.66 -3.48 3.67
C PHE A 168 -7.95 -3.47 5.18
N LEU A 169 -7.38 -4.43 5.92
CA LEU A 169 -7.39 -4.34 7.37
C LEU A 169 -6.54 -3.14 7.81
N GLU A 170 -7.06 -2.42 8.80
CA GLU A 170 -6.44 -1.20 9.34
C GLU A 170 -6.27 -0.06 8.31
N GLU A 171 -7.05 -0.06 7.22
CA GLU A 171 -7.12 1.09 6.32
C GLU A 171 -7.50 2.36 7.10
N ALA A 172 -6.74 3.44 6.90
CA ALA A 172 -7.04 4.72 7.52
C ALA A 172 -8.41 5.24 7.03
N GLN A 173 -9.29 5.57 7.98
CA GLN A 173 -10.65 6.01 7.70
C GLN A 173 -10.66 7.29 6.85
N LEU A 174 -11.43 7.27 5.75
CA LEU A 174 -11.61 8.43 4.89
C LEU A 174 -12.77 9.28 5.42
N ALA A 175 -12.46 10.30 6.21
CA ALA A 175 -13.45 11.24 6.72
C ALA A 175 -13.79 12.32 5.67
N GLY A 176 -15.08 12.56 5.43
CA GLY A 176 -15.56 13.62 4.53
C GLY A 176 -15.41 13.35 3.02
N GLY A 177 -14.94 12.17 2.62
CA GLY A 177 -14.77 11.77 1.22
C GLY A 177 -13.67 12.52 0.46
N VAL A 178 -13.29 12.02 -0.71
CA VAL A 178 -12.21 12.58 -1.53
C VAL A 178 -12.65 12.71 -2.98
N LYS A 179 -12.20 13.79 -3.63
CA LYS A 179 -12.43 14.03 -5.06
C LYS A 179 -11.13 14.42 -5.75
N GLY A 180 -10.76 13.66 -6.77
CA GLY A 180 -9.63 13.95 -7.66
C GLY A 180 -9.87 15.15 -8.59
N THR A 181 -8.80 15.60 -9.23
CA THR A 181 -8.79 16.67 -10.25
C THR A 181 -8.89 16.14 -11.68
N THR A 182 -8.73 14.84 -11.87
CA THR A 182 -8.65 14.20 -13.19
C THR A 182 -9.72 13.13 -13.39
N ASP A 183 -9.81 12.59 -14.60
CA ASP A 183 -10.62 11.41 -14.93
C ASP A 183 -10.08 10.09 -14.36
N PHE A 184 -9.00 10.11 -13.57
CA PHE A 184 -8.36 8.91 -13.03
C PHE A 184 -9.37 8.01 -12.32
N ALA A 185 -10.18 8.54 -11.40
CA ALA A 185 -11.12 7.74 -10.61
C ALA A 185 -12.13 6.99 -11.49
N LYS A 186 -12.65 7.66 -12.52
CA LYS A 186 -13.59 7.09 -13.50
C LYS A 186 -12.92 6.00 -14.34
N LYS A 187 -11.74 6.31 -14.91
CA LYS A 187 -10.99 5.36 -15.76
C LYS A 187 -10.53 4.15 -14.96
N PHE A 188 -10.08 4.35 -13.73
CA PHE A 188 -9.64 3.29 -12.84
C PHE A 188 -10.79 2.36 -12.46
N SER A 189 -11.92 2.92 -12.01
CA SER A 189 -13.11 2.13 -11.61
C SER A 189 -13.77 1.36 -12.74
N GLY A 190 -13.49 1.73 -14.00
CA GLY A 190 -13.97 1.03 -15.19
C GLY A 190 -13.11 -0.17 -15.63
N ARG A 191 -12.01 -0.47 -14.94
CA ARG A 191 -11.07 -1.56 -15.29
C ARG A 191 -11.51 -2.93 -14.78
N GLY A 192 -10.76 -3.93 -15.24
CA GLY A 192 -10.72 -5.27 -14.67
C GLY A 192 -11.91 -6.15 -15.02
N PRO A 193 -11.91 -7.40 -14.54
CA PRO A 193 -13.07 -8.25 -14.66
C PRO A 193 -14.24 -7.65 -13.89
N GLN A 194 -15.43 -7.82 -14.44
CA GLN A 194 -16.69 -7.51 -13.80
C GLN A 194 -17.49 -8.80 -13.67
N ASP A 195 -18.16 -8.99 -12.53
CA ASP A 195 -19.10 -10.09 -12.40
C ASP A 195 -20.42 -9.80 -13.14
N ALA A 196 -21.35 -10.75 -13.13
CA ALA A 196 -22.67 -10.58 -13.77
C ALA A 196 -23.50 -9.42 -13.20
N LYS A 197 -23.15 -8.91 -12.01
CA LYS A 197 -23.76 -7.74 -11.35
C LYS A 197 -22.95 -6.45 -11.58
N LYS A 198 -21.96 -6.47 -12.48
CA LYS A 198 -21.05 -5.36 -12.78
C LYS A 198 -20.19 -4.90 -11.59
N ARG A 199 -19.92 -5.79 -10.64
CA ARG A 199 -19.04 -5.54 -9.49
C ARG A 199 -17.59 -5.83 -9.90
N SER A 200 -16.66 -4.98 -9.48
CA SER A 200 -15.22 -5.16 -9.73
C SER A 200 -14.40 -4.66 -8.55
N LEU A 201 -13.28 -5.34 -8.26
CA LEU A 201 -12.32 -4.91 -7.22
C LEU A 201 -11.60 -3.59 -7.58
N TYR A 202 -11.70 -3.12 -8.82
CA TYR A 202 -11.21 -1.80 -9.22
C TYR A 202 -12.16 -0.66 -8.83
N GLN A 203 -13.40 -0.93 -8.42
CA GLN A 203 -14.36 0.12 -8.10
C GLN A 203 -13.98 0.88 -6.84
N LEU A 204 -13.81 2.19 -6.97
CA LEU A 204 -13.51 3.09 -5.86
C LEU A 204 -14.79 3.49 -5.10
N ASP A 205 -14.70 3.66 -3.78
CA ASP A 205 -15.77 4.22 -2.94
C ASP A 205 -15.59 5.73 -2.75
N LEU A 206 -14.40 6.16 -2.32
CA LEU A 206 -13.98 7.55 -2.09
C LEU A 206 -14.86 8.36 -1.14
N LYS A 207 -15.80 7.73 -0.44
CA LYS A 207 -16.66 8.38 0.55
C LYS A 207 -16.19 8.07 1.97
N THR A 208 -15.92 6.79 2.22
CA THR A 208 -15.54 6.26 3.54
C THR A 208 -14.25 5.46 3.51
N ARG A 209 -13.81 5.03 2.31
CA ARG A 209 -12.66 4.16 2.06
C ARG A 209 -12.17 4.29 0.62
N LEU A 210 -11.04 3.66 0.29
CA LEU A 210 -10.51 3.66 -1.08
C LEU A 210 -11.33 2.78 -2.03
N LEU A 211 -11.39 1.47 -1.76
CA LEU A 211 -12.08 0.49 -2.62
C LEU A 211 -13.48 0.18 -2.09
N LYS A 212 -14.45 0.06 -3.00
CA LYS A 212 -15.82 -0.34 -2.67
C LYS A 212 -15.90 -1.75 -2.09
N TYR A 213 -15.08 -2.67 -2.61
CA TYR A 213 -14.95 -4.04 -2.10
C TYR A 213 -13.58 -4.19 -1.45
N LYS A 214 -13.55 -4.62 -0.19
CA LYS A 214 -12.34 -4.77 0.64
C LYS A 214 -11.48 -5.98 0.22
N CYS A 215 -11.03 -5.98 -1.02
CA CYS A 215 -10.07 -6.94 -1.54
C CYS A 215 -9.29 -6.24 -2.66
N SER A 216 -7.96 -6.26 -2.57
CA SER A 216 -7.09 -5.61 -3.54
C SER A 216 -7.31 -6.16 -4.94
N TYR A 217 -7.50 -5.25 -5.90
CA TYR A 217 -7.51 -5.60 -7.32
C TYR A 217 -6.19 -6.19 -7.81
N LEU A 218 -5.09 -6.05 -7.06
CA LEU A 218 -3.80 -6.66 -7.38
C LEU A 218 -3.79 -8.18 -7.21
N ILE A 219 -4.88 -8.80 -6.72
CA ILE A 219 -5.12 -10.23 -6.90
C ILE A 219 -5.14 -10.64 -8.39
N TYR A 220 -5.44 -9.70 -9.30
CA TYR A 220 -5.40 -9.91 -10.75
C TYR A 220 -4.05 -9.55 -11.40
N SER A 221 -3.00 -9.33 -10.60
CA SER A 221 -1.70 -8.94 -11.14
C SER A 221 -0.81 -10.14 -11.45
N ASP A 222 0.08 -9.99 -12.42
CA ASP A 222 1.12 -10.98 -12.72
C ASP A 222 1.95 -11.34 -11.48
N ALA A 223 2.16 -10.38 -10.58
CA ALA A 223 2.91 -10.59 -9.34
C ALA A 223 2.21 -11.59 -8.41
N PHE A 224 0.87 -11.56 -8.36
CA PHE A 224 0.08 -12.54 -7.61
C PHE A 224 0.07 -13.91 -8.32
N ASP A 225 -0.12 -13.92 -9.64
CA ASP A 225 -0.16 -15.15 -10.44
C ASP A 225 1.15 -15.94 -10.36
N ASN A 226 2.29 -15.25 -10.27
CA ASN A 226 3.62 -15.82 -10.16
C ASN A 226 4.08 -16.14 -8.73
N LEU A 227 3.20 -16.04 -7.72
CA LEU A 227 3.51 -16.55 -6.39
C LEU A 227 3.76 -18.08 -6.43
N PRO A 228 4.72 -18.59 -5.64
CA PRO A 228 4.95 -20.03 -5.55
C PRO A 228 3.68 -20.79 -5.15
N VAL A 229 3.48 -21.99 -5.71
CA VAL A 229 2.25 -22.79 -5.54
C VAL A 229 1.84 -22.94 -4.06
N PRO A 230 2.73 -23.28 -3.11
CA PRO A 230 2.34 -23.41 -1.70
C PRO A 230 1.81 -22.11 -1.07
N MET A 231 2.29 -20.95 -1.53
CA MET A 231 1.80 -19.66 -1.06
C MET A 231 0.40 -19.39 -1.63
N LYS A 232 0.16 -19.67 -2.91
CA LYS A 232 -1.17 -19.50 -3.52
C LYS A 232 -2.21 -20.42 -2.87
N GLU A 233 -1.86 -21.69 -2.63
CA GLU A 233 -2.75 -22.64 -1.93
C GLU A 233 -3.11 -22.15 -0.53
N TYR A 234 -2.11 -21.65 0.22
CA TYR A 234 -2.34 -21.06 1.53
C TYR A 234 -3.29 -19.86 1.46
N LEU A 235 -3.02 -18.91 0.56
CA LEU A 235 -3.83 -17.69 0.40
C LEU A 235 -5.26 -17.99 -0.03
N TYR A 236 -5.46 -18.87 -1.01
CA TYR A 236 -6.81 -19.23 -1.47
C TYR A 236 -7.63 -19.91 -0.37
N ARG A 237 -7.02 -20.83 0.38
CA ARG A 237 -7.71 -21.48 1.50
C ARG A 237 -8.06 -20.49 2.60
N LYS A 238 -7.10 -19.67 3.04
CA LYS A 238 -7.32 -18.68 4.10
C LYS A 238 -8.34 -17.61 3.67
N LEU A 239 -8.27 -17.13 2.43
CA LEU A 239 -9.26 -16.21 1.87
C LEU A 239 -10.66 -16.84 1.82
N TRP A 240 -10.76 -18.10 1.42
CA TRP A 240 -12.02 -18.84 1.46
C TRP A 240 -12.58 -18.92 2.88
N ASP A 241 -11.75 -19.26 3.86
CA ASP A 241 -12.17 -19.38 5.26
C ASP A 241 -12.64 -18.03 5.82
N VAL A 242 -11.92 -16.94 5.54
CA VAL A 242 -12.32 -15.57 5.93
C VAL A 242 -13.66 -15.18 5.31
N LEU A 243 -13.83 -15.40 4.00
CA LEU A 243 -15.07 -15.03 3.29
C LEU A 243 -16.28 -15.89 3.68
N ASN A 244 -16.06 -17.09 4.24
CA ASN A 244 -17.12 -17.98 4.69
C ASN A 244 -17.32 -17.95 6.22
N GLY A 245 -16.69 -17.02 6.93
CA GLY A 245 -16.82 -16.89 8.38
C GLY A 245 -16.27 -18.07 9.18
N ARG A 246 -15.30 -18.80 8.61
CA ARG A 246 -14.64 -19.96 9.24
C ARG A 246 -13.31 -19.59 9.89
N ASP A 247 -12.85 -18.36 9.68
CA ASP A 247 -11.62 -17.88 10.27
C ASP A 247 -11.87 -17.32 11.68
N GLU A 248 -11.07 -17.76 12.65
CA GLU A 248 -11.17 -17.37 14.05
C GLU A 248 -10.28 -16.17 14.42
N ASP A 249 -9.45 -15.66 13.51
CA ASP A 249 -8.63 -14.47 13.79
C ASP A 249 -9.54 -13.22 13.82
N GLU A 250 -9.65 -12.64 15.02
CA GLU A 250 -10.46 -11.45 15.32
C GLU A 250 -10.23 -10.30 14.34
N ALA A 251 -9.02 -10.20 13.77
CA ALA A 251 -8.69 -9.17 12.79
C ALA A 251 -9.60 -9.23 11.55
N PHE A 252 -10.01 -10.42 11.12
CA PHE A 252 -10.86 -10.61 9.94
C PHE A 252 -12.36 -10.56 10.22
N VAL A 253 -12.78 -10.61 11.49
CA VAL A 253 -14.19 -10.53 11.89
C VAL A 253 -14.82 -9.21 11.44
N THR A 254 -14.05 -8.13 11.42
CA THR A 254 -14.47 -6.78 10.96
C THR A 254 -14.75 -6.68 9.45
N LEU A 255 -14.46 -7.74 8.67
CA LEU A 255 -14.76 -7.80 7.24
C LEU A 255 -16.12 -8.44 6.92
N GLN A 256 -16.78 -9.06 7.90
CA GLN A 256 -18.02 -9.82 7.68
C GLN A 256 -19.30 -8.96 7.77
N SER A 257 -19.17 -7.66 8.04
CA SER A 257 -20.25 -6.66 8.08
C SER A 257 -20.30 -5.80 6.81
#